data_AF-A0A933YVE0-F1
#
_entry.id   AF-A0A933YVE0-F1
#
_cell.length_a   1.000
_cell.length_b   1.000
_cell.length_c   1.000
_cell.angle_alpha   90.00
_cell.angle_beta   90.00
_cell.angle_gamma   90.00
#
_symmetry.space_group_name_H-M   'P 1'
#
loop_
_entity.id
_entity.type
_entity.pdbx_description
1 polymer ?
#
loop_
_entity_poly.entity_id
_entity_poly.type
_entity_poly.pdbx_seq_one_letter_code
_entity_poly.pdbx_strand_id
1 'polypeptide(L)'
;MPALSLRLPEELDQRLETEARIEQQPRSEVVRIAIVDYLARRERERFMAELVAEARAAYADATIRHDAMEMAEEGITTSNEAMDIVDKDTSSLSPSANQTEKWWK
;
A
#
# COMPACT_ATOMS: atom_id res chain seq x y z
N MET A 1 -6.34 -1.17 -32.16
CA MET A 1 -6.67 -0.69 -30.81
C MET A 1 -8.16 -0.40 -30.75
N PRO A 2 -8.92 -0.89 -29.76
CA PRO A 2 -10.32 -0.52 -29.59
C PRO A 2 -10.44 0.97 -29.28
N ALA A 3 -11.47 1.62 -29.83
CA ALA A 3 -11.78 3.02 -29.56
C ALA A 3 -12.98 3.11 -28.60
N LEU A 4 -12.89 4.03 -27.65
CA LEU A 4 -13.92 4.27 -26.64
C LEU A 4 -14.39 5.73 -26.76
N SER A 5 -15.68 5.93 -26.99
CA SER A 5 -16.29 7.27 -27.02
C SER A 5 -17.17 7.44 -25.79
N LEU A 6 -16.89 8.46 -24.99
CA LEU A 6 -17.56 8.75 -23.72
C LEU A 6 -18.02 10.20 -23.74
N ARG A 7 -19.19 10.47 -23.17
CA ARG A 7 -19.62 11.84 -22.88
C ARG A 7 -19.24 12.16 -21.44
N LEU A 8 -18.40 13.17 -21.27
CA LEU A 8 -17.98 13.65 -19.96
C LEU A 8 -18.78 14.91 -19.61
N PRO A 9 -19.13 15.10 -18.32
CA PRO A 9 -19.57 16.40 -17.84
C PRO A 9 -18.50 17.46 -18.12
N GLU A 10 -18.92 18.68 -18.46
CA GLU A 10 -18.03 19.79 -18.83
C GLU A 10 -16.92 20.04 -17.78
N GLU A 11 -17.29 19.97 -16.50
CA GLU A 11 -16.38 20.14 -15.36
C GLU A 11 -15.27 19.09 -15.35
N LEU A 12 -15.60 17.84 -15.66
CA LEU A 12 -14.65 16.75 -15.71
C LEU A 12 -13.73 16.88 -16.93
N ASP A 13 -14.27 17.36 -18.05
CA ASP A 13 -13.50 17.60 -19.27
C ASP A 13 -12.41 18.67 -19.05
N GLN A 14 -12.77 19.79 -18.41
CA GLN A 14 -11.84 20.86 -18.07
C GLN A 14 -10.75 20.41 -17.10
N ARG A 15 -11.10 19.57 -16.12
CA ARG A 15 -10.12 18.97 -15.21
C ARG A 15 -9.16 18.04 -15.94
N LEU A 16 -9.66 17.20 -16.85
CA LEU A 16 -8.84 16.31 -17.65
C LEU A 16 -7.85 17.09 -18.55
N GLU A 17 -8.32 18.17 -19.18
CA GLU A 17 -7.48 19.07 -19.98
C GLU A 17 -6.36 19.70 -19.13
N THR A 18 -6.68 20.09 -17.89
CA THR A 18 -5.72 20.68 -16.96
C THR A 18 -4.65 19.69 -16.55
N GLU A 19 -5.03 18.46 -16.16
CA GLU A 19 -4.08 17.41 -15.80
C GLU A 19 -3.21 17.00 -16.98
N ALA A 20 -3.79 16.82 -18.16
CA ALA A 20 -3.06 16.54 -19.40
C ALA A 20 -1.98 17.59 -19.68
N ARG A 21 -2.28 18.87 -19.44
CA ARG A 21 -1.31 19.96 -19.59
C ARG A 21 -0.22 19.93 -18.51
N ILE A 22 -0.54 19.60 -17.26
CA ILE A 22 0.42 19.52 -16.16
C ILE A 22 1.39 18.35 -16.40
N GLU A 23 0.87 17.19 -16.77
CA GLU A 23 1.65 15.99 -17.01
C GLU A 23 2.33 15.96 -18.39
N GLN A 24 2.01 16.95 -19.25
CA GLN A 24 2.46 17.03 -20.65
C GLN A 24 2.12 15.78 -21.46
N GLN A 25 0.95 15.21 -21.21
CA GLN A 25 0.44 14.00 -21.84
C GLN A 25 -0.84 14.28 -22.63
N PRO A 26 -1.16 13.49 -23.67
CA PRO A 26 -2.45 13.61 -24.33
C PRO A 26 -3.57 13.20 -23.38
N ARG A 27 -4.73 13.85 -23.50
CA ARG A 27 -5.95 13.56 -22.72
C ARG A 27 -6.30 12.07 -22.68
N SER A 28 -6.14 11.38 -23.82
CA SER A 28 -6.42 9.94 -23.91
C SER A 28 -5.53 9.09 -23.02
N GLU A 29 -4.30 9.54 -22.75
CA GLU A 29 -3.35 8.81 -21.90
C GLU A 29 -3.67 9.03 -20.42
N VAL A 30 -3.99 10.26 -20.02
CA VAL A 30 -4.50 10.56 -18.67
C VAL A 30 -5.76 9.72 -18.36
N VAL A 31 -6.68 9.64 -19.32
CA VAL A 31 -7.88 8.77 -19.18
C VAL A 31 -7.48 7.29 -19.05
N ARG A 32 -6.51 6.82 -19.83
CA ARG A 32 -6.05 5.43 -19.79
C ARG A 32 -5.46 5.10 -18.42
N ILE A 33 -4.59 5.95 -17.90
CA ILE A 33 -3.96 5.79 -16.58
C ILE A 33 -5.05 5.74 -15.50
N ALA A 34 -5.98 6.69 -15.51
CA ALA A 34 -7.09 6.73 -14.56
C ALA A 34 -7.96 5.46 -14.61
N ILE A 35 -8.22 4.91 -15.81
CA ILE A 35 -8.96 3.65 -15.97
C ILE A 35 -8.19 2.47 -15.38
N VAL A 36 -6.89 2.37 -15.68
CA VAL A 36 -6.03 1.29 -15.16
C VAL A 36 -6.01 1.32 -13.63
N ASP A 37 -5.80 2.50 -13.05
CA ASP A 37 -5.74 2.67 -11.60
C ASP A 37 -7.09 2.37 -10.94
N TYR A 38 -8.19 2.82 -11.55
CA TYR A 38 -9.53 2.50 -11.08
C TYR A 38 -9.79 1.00 -11.07
N LEU A 39 -9.46 0.30 -12.17
CA LEU A 39 -9.65 -1.15 -12.27
C LEU A 39 -8.80 -1.91 -11.25
N ALA A 40 -7.51 -1.58 -11.14
CA ALA A 40 -6.61 -2.20 -10.17
C ALA A 40 -7.05 -1.95 -8.72
N ARG A 41 -7.57 -0.75 -8.42
CA ARG A 41 -8.16 -0.46 -7.10
C ARG A 41 -9.40 -1.30 -6.85
N ARG A 42 -10.33 -1.39 -7.81
CA ARG A 42 -11.58 -2.17 -7.66
C ARG A 42 -11.33 -3.66 -7.54
N GLU A 43 -10.33 -4.19 -8.25
CA GLU A 43 -9.92 -5.59 -8.13
C GLU A 43 -9.39 -5.88 -6.72
N ARG A 44 -8.46 -5.05 -6.23
CA ARG A 44 -7.97 -5.16 -4.85
C ARG A 44 -9.08 -5.05 -3.82
N GLU A 45 -10.01 -4.11 -3.97
CA GLU A 45 -11.15 -3.96 -3.07
C GLU A 45 -12.02 -5.22 -3.03
N ARG A 46 -12.31 -5.82 -4.19
CA ARG A 46 -13.10 -7.07 -4.26
C ARG A 46 -12.37 -8.24 -3.60
N PHE A 47 -11.10 -8.40 -3.94
CA PHE A 47 -10.26 -9.45 -3.35
C PHE A 47 -10.16 -9.31 -1.82
N MET A 48 -9.89 -8.10 -1.33
CA MET A 48 -9.83 -7.84 0.10
C MET A 48 -11.18 -8.04 0.80
N ALA A 49 -12.29 -7.71 0.14
CA ALA A 49 -13.62 -7.96 0.69
C ALA A 49 -13.90 -9.46 0.86
N GLU A 50 -13.51 -10.29 -0.11
CA GLU A 50 -13.60 -11.74 -0.03
C GLU A 50 -12.71 -12.29 1.08
N LEU A 51 -11.46 -11.84 1.16
CA LEU A 51 -10.52 -12.25 2.20
C LEU A 51 -11.01 -11.87 3.61
N VAL A 52 -11.57 -10.66 3.77
CA VAL A 52 -12.16 -10.22 5.05
C VAL A 52 -13.41 -11.03 5.39
N ALA A 53 -14.24 -11.38 4.41
CA ALA A 53 -15.41 -12.22 4.63
C ALA A 53 -15.02 -13.62 5.11
N GLU A 54 -14.02 -14.23 4.45
CA GLU A 54 -13.49 -15.54 4.85
C GLU A 54 -12.84 -15.49 6.23
N ALA A 55 -12.00 -14.49 6.50
CA ALA A 55 -11.39 -14.31 7.82
C ALA A 55 -12.45 -14.15 8.92
N ARG A 56 -13.53 -13.40 8.66
CA ARG A 56 -14.65 -13.27 9.61
C ARG A 56 -15.36 -14.59 9.85
N ALA A 57 -15.51 -15.42 8.82
CA ALA A 57 -16.11 -16.75 8.96
C ALA A 57 -15.19 -17.69 9.75
N ALA A 58 -13.90 -17.72 9.44
CA ALA A 58 -12.90 -18.52 10.16
C ALA A 58 -12.81 -18.11 11.64
N TYR A 59 -12.69 -16.82 11.92
CA TYR A 59 -12.67 -16.29 13.28
C TYR A 59 -14.04 -16.28 13.97
N ALA A 60 -15.12 -16.78 13.34
CA ALA A 60 -16.32 -17.10 14.09
C ALA A 60 -16.09 -18.32 15.01
N ASP A 61 -15.14 -19.19 14.66
CA ASP A 61 -14.69 -20.30 15.51
C ASP A 61 -13.85 -19.77 16.69
N ALA A 62 -14.20 -20.22 17.90
CA ALA A 62 -13.52 -19.82 19.12
C ALA A 62 -12.10 -20.39 19.24
N THR A 63 -11.85 -21.57 18.67
CA THR A 63 -10.53 -22.21 18.69
C THR A 63 -9.55 -21.44 17.82
N ILE A 64 -9.92 -21.17 16.57
CA ILE A 64 -9.11 -20.40 15.61
C ILE A 64 -8.84 -18.98 16.12
N ARG A 65 -9.82 -18.33 16.78
CA ARG A 65 -9.58 -17.02 17.42
C ARG A 65 -8.57 -17.10 18.56
N HIS A 66 -8.69 -18.11 19.41
CA HIS A 66 -7.82 -18.28 20.56
C HIS A 66 -6.37 -18.48 20.10
N ASP A 67 -6.16 -19.41 19.17
CA ASP A 67 -4.84 -19.71 18.62
C ASP A 67 -4.22 -18.48 17.94
N ALA A 68 -5.02 -17.70 17.19
CA ALA A 68 -4.53 -16.48 16.56
C ALA A 68 -4.19 -15.36 17.57
N MET A 69 -4.88 -15.28 18.71
CA MET A 69 -4.53 -14.34 19.78
C MET A 69 -3.22 -14.75 20.45
N GLU A 70 -3.04 -16.04 20.76
CA GLU A 70 -1.81 -16.58 21.34
C GLU A 70 -0.61 -16.27 20.42
N MET A 71 -0.74 -16.56 19.12
CA MET A 71 0.31 -16.22 18.13
C MET A 71 0.59 -14.71 18.04
N ALA A 72 -0.42 -13.86 18.19
CA ALA A 72 -0.23 -12.41 18.16
C ALA A 72 0.50 -11.90 19.40
N GLU A 73 0.20 -12.45 20.58
CA GLU A 73 0.88 -12.13 21.84
C GLU A 73 2.35 -12.57 21.84
N GLU A 74 2.62 -13.78 21.33
CA GLU A 74 3.98 -14.27 21.10
C GLU A 74 4.74 -13.34 20.14
N GLY A 75 4.11 -12.97 19.02
CA GLY A 75 4.69 -12.10 18.01
C GLY A 75 5.04 -10.70 18.53
N ILE A 76 4.21 -10.10 19.39
CA ILE A 76 4.51 -8.81 20.04
C ILE A 76 5.76 -8.93 20.91
N THR A 77 5.86 -10.01 21.68
CA THR A 77 6.99 -10.26 22.57
C THR A 77 8.28 -10.42 21.77
N THR A 78 8.28 -11.29 20.76
CA THR A 78 9.45 -11.51 19.89
C THR A 78 9.85 -10.25 19.11
N SER A 79 8.88 -9.46 18.62
CA SER A 79 9.16 -8.22 17.89
C SER A 79 9.79 -7.16 18.78
N ASN A 80 9.35 -7.04 20.04
CA ASN A 80 9.93 -6.10 21.00
C ASN A 80 11.34 -6.54 21.42
N GLU A 81 11.57 -7.83 21.64
CA GLU A 81 12.90 -8.38 21.92
C GLU A 81 13.88 -8.13 20.76
N ALA A 82 13.43 -8.34 19.52
CA ALA A 82 14.23 -8.05 18.33
C ALA A 82 14.58 -6.55 18.20
N MET A 83 13.63 -5.66 18.52
CA MET A 83 13.87 -4.22 18.48
C MET A 83 14.82 -3.76 19.58
N ASP A 84 14.70 -4.31 20.79
CA ASP A 84 15.59 -4.02 21.93
C ASP A 84 17.04 -4.49 21.67
N ILE A 85 17.23 -5.56 20.87
CA ILE A 85 18.56 -5.98 20.40
C ILE A 85 19.16 -4.94 19.44
N VAL A 86 18.38 -4.44 18.47
CA VAL A 86 18.83 -3.42 17.50
C VAL A 86 19.12 -2.07 18.19
N ASP A 87 18.30 -1.67 19.15
CA ASP A 87 18.48 -0.42 19.91
C ASP A 87 19.71 -0.47 20.83
N LYS A 88 20.02 -1.63 21.40
CA LYS A 88 21.27 -1.84 22.17
C LYS A 88 22.51 -1.80 21.30
N ASP A 89 22.45 -2.36 20.09
CA ASP A 89 23.56 -2.35 19.14
C ASP A 89 23.86 -0.93 18.65
N THR A 90 22.82 -0.14 18.36
CA THR A 90 22.95 1.28 17.95
C THR A 90 23.33 2.22 19.10
N SER A 91 22.95 1.92 20.34
CA SER A 91 23.36 2.70 21.53
C SER A 91 24.83 2.50 21.92
N SER A 92 25.45 1.39 21.51
CA SER A 92 26.89 1.16 21.66
C SER A 92 27.73 1.98 20.67
N LEU A 93 27.09 2.50 19.62
CA LEU A 93 27.65 3.39 18.61
C LEU A 93 27.35 4.86 18.96
N SER A 94 27.88 5.34 20.10
CA SER A 94 27.97 6.79 20.30
C SER A 94 28.91 7.40 19.24
N PRO A 95 28.58 8.56 18.63
CA PRO A 95 29.23 9.03 17.41
C PRO A 95 30.62 9.59 17.74
N SER A 96 31.66 8.76 17.62
CA SER A 96 32.97 9.32 17.29
C SER A 96 32.94 9.71 15.81
N ALA A 97 33.21 10.99 15.57
CA ALA A 97 33.19 11.61 14.26
C ALA A 97 34.02 10.83 13.23
N ASN A 98 33.52 10.87 11.98
CA ASN A 98 34.16 10.47 10.73
C ASN A 98 34.00 9.01 10.28
N GLN A 99 32.94 8.75 9.51
CA GLN A 99 33.09 8.25 8.14
C GLN A 99 31.74 8.25 7.40
N THR A 100 31.48 9.35 6.71
CA THR A 100 30.48 9.46 5.66
C THR A 100 31.00 8.80 4.38
N GLU A 101 30.88 7.48 4.26
CA GLU A 101 30.91 6.81 2.96
C GLU A 101 29.48 6.43 2.55
N LYS A 102 28.96 7.18 1.57
CA LYS A 102 27.65 6.96 0.95
C LYS A 102 27.67 5.66 0.15
N TRP A 103 26.95 4.66 0.62
CA TRP A 103 26.88 3.31 0.05
C TRP A 103 25.78 3.11 -1.00
N TRP A 104 25.11 4.19 -1.43
CA TRP A 104 24.17 4.15 -2.55
C TRP A 104 24.75 4.88 -3.77
N LYS A 105 25.13 4.10 -4.77
CA LYS A 105 25.19 4.49 -6.18
C LYS A 105 24.42 3.47 -7.00
#